data_AF-A0A3L8DJR3-F1
#
_entry.id   AF-A0A3L8DJR3-F1
#
_cell.length_a   1.000
_cell.length_b   1.000
_cell.length_c   1.000
_cell.angle_alpha   90.00
_cell.angle_beta   90.00
_cell.angle_gamma   90.00
#
_symmetry.space_group_name_H-M   'P 1'
#
loop_
_entity.id
_entity.type
_entity.pdbx_description
1 polymer ?
#
loop_
_entity_poly.entity_id
_entity_poly.type
_entity_poly.pdbx_seq_one_letter_code
_entity_poly.pdbx_strand_id
1 'polypeptide(L)'
;MADQENKDFSEDIAEQNFAEQNGEAENGGADGDAMENNQESQEERKLFVGGLSWETTDKELREHFSTYGDIESINVKTDPNTGRSRGFAFIVFAKAESLDKIMSAGDHVINNKKVDPKKAKARHGKIFVGGLSTELSDEDIKNFFSQFGTIVEVEMPFDKTKNQRKGFCFITFESEQVVNELLKTSKQTINGKETDMAMAVVVTMVATVVGAVVHAVKEAQAMAASKGVVVRTRGTSLIKWESLFMTAMQIAL
;
A
#
# COMPACT_ATOMS: atom_id res chain seq x y z
N MET A 1 -50.87 -3.96 24.78
CA MET A 1 -51.32 -4.99 23.83
C MET A 1 -52.01 -4.29 22.68
N ALA A 2 -51.68 -4.47 21.42
CA ALA A 2 -50.64 -5.22 20.73
C ALA A 2 -50.57 -4.57 19.33
N ASP A 3 -49.38 -4.22 18.88
CA ASP A 3 -48.70 -4.81 17.71
C ASP A 3 -49.54 -4.78 16.43
N GLN A 4 -49.23 -3.78 15.60
CA GLN A 4 -49.67 -3.75 14.22
C GLN A 4 -48.54 -4.34 13.37
N GLU A 5 -48.85 -5.53 12.86
CA GLU A 5 -48.03 -6.39 12.01
C GLU A 5 -47.43 -5.64 10.82
N ASN A 6 -46.11 -5.69 10.68
CA ASN A 6 -45.45 -5.45 9.40
C ASN A 6 -44.93 -6.78 8.85
N LYS A 7 -45.29 -7.02 7.59
CA LYS A 7 -45.08 -8.25 6.85
C LYS A 7 -43.62 -8.42 6.48
N ASP A 8 -43.09 -9.54 6.95
CA ASP A 8 -42.20 -10.49 6.30
C ASP A 8 -41.95 -10.27 4.79
N PHE A 9 -40.68 -10.21 4.39
CA PHE A 9 -40.20 -10.65 3.07
C PHE A 9 -38.72 -11.07 3.18
N SER A 10 -38.55 -12.38 3.42
CA SER A 10 -37.56 -13.28 2.83
C SER A 10 -36.07 -13.10 3.17
N GLU A 11 -35.60 -14.01 4.03
CA GLU A 11 -34.37 -14.78 3.86
C GLU A 11 -34.22 -15.39 2.45
N ASP A 12 -33.00 -15.87 2.15
CA ASP A 12 -32.55 -16.62 0.97
C ASP A 12 -32.10 -15.79 -0.24
N ILE A 13 -30.79 -15.51 -0.34
CA ILE A 13 -29.92 -16.10 -1.38
C ILE A 13 -28.52 -16.28 -0.77
N ALA A 14 -28.29 -17.46 -0.20
CA ALA A 14 -26.99 -18.09 -0.23
C ALA A 14 -26.80 -18.76 -1.61
N GLU A 15 -25.56 -18.75 -2.09
CA GLU A 15 -25.04 -19.53 -3.23
C GLU A 15 -25.57 -19.21 -4.64
N GLN A 16 -24.76 -18.44 -5.38
CA GLN A 16 -24.44 -18.81 -6.76
C GLN A 16 -22.92 -18.81 -6.96
N ASN A 17 -22.40 -20.03 -7.11
CA ASN A 17 -21.09 -20.33 -7.66
C ASN A 17 -20.92 -19.66 -9.03
N PHE A 18 -19.89 -18.84 -9.18
CA PHE A 18 -19.22 -18.65 -10.47
C PHE A 18 -17.86 -19.31 -10.38
N ALA A 19 -17.76 -20.48 -11.03
CA ALA A 19 -16.50 -21.14 -11.31
C ALA A 19 -15.71 -20.32 -12.35
N GLU A 20 -14.42 -20.16 -12.02
CA GLU A 20 -13.24 -19.90 -12.84
C GLU A 20 -13.38 -19.40 -14.28
N GLN A 21 -12.77 -18.24 -14.53
CA GLN A 21 -11.74 -18.17 -15.58
C GLN A 21 -10.58 -17.27 -15.12
N ASN A 22 -9.43 -17.92 -14.96
CA ASN A 22 -8.14 -17.38 -14.55
C ASN A 22 -7.68 -16.22 -15.43
N GLY A 23 -7.24 -15.14 -14.76
CA GLY A 23 -6.43 -14.07 -15.31
C GLY A 23 -5.58 -13.52 -14.18
N GLU A 24 -4.38 -14.09 -14.02
CA GLU A 24 -3.39 -13.70 -13.01
C GLU A 24 -3.10 -12.20 -13.06
N ALA A 25 -3.61 -11.46 -12.08
CA ALA A 25 -3.10 -10.16 -11.72
C ALA A 25 -2.04 -10.40 -10.65
N GLU A 26 -0.77 -10.36 -11.06
CA GLU A 26 0.40 -10.52 -10.19
C GLU A 26 0.43 -9.41 -9.13
N ASN A 27 -0.14 -9.75 -7.99
CA ASN A 27 -0.02 -9.04 -6.74
C ASN A 27 1.34 -9.43 -6.15
N GLY A 28 2.30 -8.49 -6.16
CA GLY A 28 3.67 -8.70 -5.66
C GLY A 28 3.75 -8.84 -4.15
N GLY A 29 3.10 -9.88 -3.61
CA GLY A 29 3.35 -10.46 -2.29
C GLY A 29 4.68 -11.22 -2.34
N ALA A 30 5.56 -11.02 -1.36
CA ALA A 30 5.51 -11.75 -0.10
C ALA A 30 6.20 -13.12 -0.27
N ASP A 31 7.53 -13.12 -0.20
CA ASP A 31 8.24 -14.29 0.32
C ASP A 31 7.95 -14.34 1.81
N GLY A 32 6.96 -15.16 2.17
CA GLY A 32 6.74 -15.59 3.54
C GLY A 32 7.74 -16.69 3.87
N ASP A 33 8.56 -16.45 4.89
CA ASP A 33 9.09 -17.51 5.72
C ASP A 33 9.19 -17.02 7.17
N ALA A 34 8.88 -17.92 8.10
CA ALA A 34 8.36 -17.63 9.43
C ALA A 34 9.44 -17.25 10.47
N MET A 35 9.24 -16.17 11.23
CA MET A 35 9.48 -16.09 12.69
C MET A 35 9.20 -14.68 13.24
N GLU A 36 8.22 -14.62 14.13
CA GLU A 36 7.51 -13.45 14.70
C GLU A 36 8.33 -12.59 15.69
N ASN A 37 9.67 -12.59 15.59
CA ASN A 37 10.54 -11.75 16.43
C ASN A 37 11.84 -11.31 15.73
N ASN A 38 12.02 -11.68 14.45
CA ASN A 38 13.28 -11.44 13.72
C ASN A 38 13.21 -10.17 12.86
N GLN A 39 12.02 -9.69 12.54
CA GLN A 39 11.81 -8.83 11.39
C GLN A 39 12.09 -7.33 11.67
N GLU A 40 11.81 -6.85 12.89
CA GLU A 40 12.24 -5.52 13.37
C GLU A 40 13.78 -5.43 13.46
N SER A 41 14.42 -6.50 13.97
CA SER A 41 15.87 -6.63 13.95
C SER A 41 16.45 -6.73 12.52
N GLN A 42 15.67 -7.26 11.56
CA GLN A 42 16.11 -7.33 10.17
C GLN A 42 16.17 -5.94 9.54
N GLU A 43 15.24 -5.03 9.85
CA GLU A 43 15.28 -3.65 9.33
C GLU A 43 16.53 -2.90 9.81
N GLU A 44 16.91 -3.05 11.07
CA GLU A 44 18.13 -2.47 11.63
C GLU A 44 19.41 -3.05 11.01
N ARG A 45 19.35 -4.30 10.51
CA ARG A 45 20.44 -5.03 9.86
C ARG A 45 20.36 -5.01 8.33
N LYS A 46 19.45 -4.22 7.76
CA LYS A 46 19.20 -4.15 6.32
C LYS A 46 19.98 -3.01 5.69
N LEU A 47 20.74 -3.35 4.67
CA LEU A 47 21.46 -2.43 3.81
C LEU A 47 20.67 -2.20 2.52
N PHE A 48 20.50 -0.95 2.13
CA PHE A 48 20.14 -0.56 0.77
C PHE A 48 21.42 -0.34 -0.01
N VAL A 49 21.54 -0.93 -1.20
CA VAL A 49 22.66 -0.70 -2.11
C VAL A 49 22.14 -0.10 -3.40
N GLY A 50 22.39 1.18 -3.61
CA GLY A 50 22.03 1.91 -4.82
C GLY A 50 23.15 1.94 -5.85
N GLY A 51 22.80 2.26 -7.09
CA GLY A 51 23.79 2.50 -8.14
C GLY A 51 24.42 1.24 -8.72
N LEU A 52 23.82 0.07 -8.53
CA LEU A 52 24.28 -1.19 -9.12
C LEU A 52 24.24 -1.14 -10.65
N SER A 53 25.14 -1.88 -11.31
CA SER A 53 25.00 -2.16 -12.75
C SER A 53 23.75 -3.01 -12.98
N TRP A 54 23.10 -2.87 -14.14
CA TRP A 54 21.91 -3.68 -14.47
C TRP A 54 22.21 -5.17 -14.58
N GLU A 55 23.48 -5.51 -14.82
CA GLU A 55 23.99 -6.88 -14.90
C GLU A 55 24.42 -7.42 -13.54
N THR A 56 24.41 -6.59 -12.49
CA THR A 56 24.88 -7.01 -11.16
C THR A 56 23.97 -8.06 -10.58
N THR A 57 24.54 -9.21 -10.22
CA THR A 57 23.80 -10.36 -9.66
C THR A 57 23.89 -10.42 -8.14
N ASP A 58 23.01 -11.21 -7.52
CA ASP A 58 23.06 -11.50 -6.08
C ASP A 58 24.39 -12.12 -5.67
N LYS A 59 24.99 -12.95 -6.54
CA LYS A 59 26.28 -13.58 -6.31
C LYS A 59 27.41 -12.57 -6.13
N GLU A 60 27.50 -11.58 -7.02
CA GLU A 60 28.53 -10.54 -6.97
C GLU A 60 28.33 -9.64 -5.74
N LEU A 61 27.07 -9.34 -5.39
CA LEU A 61 26.75 -8.63 -4.15
C LEU A 61 27.21 -9.43 -2.93
N ARG A 62 26.94 -10.75 -2.92
CA ARG A 62 27.36 -11.63 -1.82
C ARG A 62 28.88 -11.70 -1.71
N GLU A 63 29.59 -11.89 -2.81
CA GLU A 63 31.05 -11.92 -2.83
C GLU A 63 31.67 -10.63 -2.30
N HIS A 64 31.16 -9.46 -2.72
CA HIS A 64 31.69 -8.17 -2.25
C HIS A 64 31.35 -7.89 -0.78
N PHE A 65 30.08 -8.00 -0.41
CA PHE A 65 29.59 -7.55 0.89
C PHE A 65 29.80 -8.57 2.03
N SER A 66 30.03 -9.85 1.71
CA SER A 66 30.37 -10.86 2.73
C SER A 66 31.66 -10.57 3.48
N THR A 67 32.55 -9.74 2.91
CA THR A 67 33.79 -9.30 3.57
C THR A 67 33.55 -8.47 4.83
N TYR A 68 32.36 -7.87 4.98
CA TYR A 68 31.99 -7.04 6.13
C TYR A 68 31.18 -7.78 7.20
N GLY A 69 30.56 -8.90 6.83
CA GLY A 69 29.78 -9.75 7.71
C GLY A 69 28.93 -10.78 6.97
N ASP A 70 28.37 -11.73 7.73
CA ASP A 70 27.55 -12.79 7.17
C ASP A 70 26.23 -12.24 6.63
N ILE A 71 25.87 -12.64 5.42
CA ILE A 71 24.65 -12.21 4.72
C ILE A 71 23.56 -13.28 4.86
N GLU A 72 22.44 -12.88 5.47
CA GLU A 72 21.24 -13.69 5.63
C GLU A 72 20.47 -13.77 4.30
N SER A 73 20.16 -12.63 3.69
CA SER A 73 19.41 -12.59 2.42
C SER A 73 19.81 -11.41 1.51
N ILE A 74 19.61 -11.58 0.20
CA ILE A 74 19.82 -10.55 -0.82
C ILE A 74 18.57 -10.49 -1.69
N ASN A 75 18.03 -9.29 -1.89
CA ASN A 75 16.85 -9.03 -2.70
C ASN A 75 17.17 -7.93 -3.72
N VAL A 76 17.53 -8.34 -4.93
CA VAL A 76 17.76 -7.43 -6.07
C VAL A 76 16.41 -7.03 -6.66
N LYS A 77 16.13 -5.72 -6.73
CA LYS A 77 14.84 -5.27 -7.27
C LYS A 77 14.88 -5.19 -8.78
N THR A 78 14.03 -5.98 -9.42
CA THR A 78 13.80 -5.98 -10.86
C THR A 78 12.47 -5.30 -11.20
N ASP A 79 12.33 -4.86 -12.44
CA ASP A 79 11.05 -4.44 -13.00
C ASP A 79 10.19 -5.69 -13.24
N PRO A 80 8.97 -5.78 -12.68
CA PRO A 80 8.12 -6.96 -12.85
C PRO A 80 7.73 -7.22 -14.30
N ASN A 81 7.64 -6.18 -15.15
CA ASN A 81 7.20 -6.36 -16.53
C ASN A 81 8.32 -6.83 -17.45
N THR A 82 9.55 -6.35 -17.20
CA THR A 82 10.69 -6.58 -18.10
C THR A 82 11.73 -7.54 -17.52
N GLY A 83 11.63 -7.88 -16.23
CA GLY A 83 12.61 -8.67 -15.49
C GLY A 83 13.96 -7.96 -15.28
N ARG A 84 14.11 -6.73 -15.80
CA ARG A 84 15.38 -6.00 -15.78
C ARG A 84 15.67 -5.46 -14.39
N SER A 85 16.92 -5.55 -13.94
CA SER A 85 17.37 -4.94 -12.68
C SER A 85 17.11 -3.42 -12.68
N ARG A 86 16.55 -2.93 -11.58
CA ARG A 86 16.33 -1.50 -11.33
C ARG A 86 17.61 -0.81 -10.82
N GLY A 87 18.72 -1.52 -10.74
CA GLY A 87 20.01 -0.98 -10.32
C GLY A 87 20.14 -0.73 -8.81
N PHE A 88 19.35 -1.44 -8.00
CA PHE A 88 19.47 -1.43 -6.54
C PHE A 88 19.06 -2.77 -5.93
N ALA A 89 19.58 -3.03 -4.74
CA ALA A 89 19.28 -4.23 -3.97
C ALA A 89 19.13 -3.92 -2.49
N PHE A 90 18.48 -4.82 -1.77
CA PHE A 90 18.49 -4.86 -0.31
C PHE A 90 19.26 -6.09 0.15
N ILE A 91 20.10 -5.93 1.17
CA ILE A 91 20.89 -7.00 1.76
C ILE A 91 20.59 -7.02 3.25
N VAL A 92 20.21 -8.18 3.78
CA VAL A 92 20.03 -8.38 5.23
C VAL A 92 21.25 -9.12 5.76
N PHE A 93 21.95 -8.51 6.72
CA PHE A 93 23.09 -9.12 7.38
C PHE A 93 22.66 -9.85 8.64
N ALA A 94 23.38 -10.90 9.04
CA ALA A 94 23.15 -11.59 10.31
C ALA A 94 23.37 -10.66 11.53
N LYS A 95 24.23 -9.63 11.40
CA LYS A 95 24.56 -8.69 12.48
C LYS A 95 24.57 -7.23 11.99
N ALA A 96 24.09 -6.32 12.84
CA ALA A 96 24.01 -4.89 12.53
C ALA A 96 25.39 -4.22 12.38
N GLU A 97 26.39 -4.71 13.10
CA GLU A 97 27.79 -4.24 13.04
C GLU A 97 28.35 -4.25 11.60
N SER A 98 27.85 -5.15 10.75
CA SER A 98 28.26 -5.23 9.34
C SER A 98 27.95 -3.93 8.60
N LEU A 99 26.83 -3.27 8.92
CA LEU A 99 26.46 -2.00 8.31
C LEU A 99 27.45 -0.90 8.68
N ASP A 100 27.86 -0.81 9.95
CA ASP A 100 28.78 0.24 10.40
C ASP A 100 30.18 0.06 9.78
N LYS A 101 30.63 -1.18 9.59
CA LYS A 101 31.87 -1.48 8.85
C LYS A 101 31.78 -1.04 7.40
N ILE A 102 30.66 -1.28 6.73
CA ILE A 102 30.42 -0.85 5.34
C ILE A 102 30.43 0.68 5.25
N MET A 103 29.70 1.39 6.13
CA MET A 103 29.69 2.86 6.14
C MET A 103 31.09 3.44 6.40
N SER A 104 31.90 2.76 7.22
CA SER A 104 33.26 3.19 7.55
C SER A 104 34.28 2.89 6.44
N ALA A 105 34.01 1.89 5.59
CA ALA A 105 34.88 1.52 4.48
C ALA A 105 34.86 2.56 3.34
N GLY A 106 33.82 3.39 3.27
CA GLY A 106 33.72 4.51 2.34
C GLY A 106 33.18 4.09 0.97
N ASP A 107 34.01 4.22 -0.08
CA ASP A 107 33.58 3.97 -1.45
C ASP A 107 33.59 2.49 -1.81
N HIS A 108 32.49 2.00 -2.39
CA HIS A 108 32.37 0.62 -2.87
C HIS A 108 32.22 0.60 -4.39
N VAL A 109 32.93 -0.32 -5.06
CA VAL A 109 32.88 -0.49 -6.52
C VAL A 109 32.59 -1.95 -6.83
N ILE A 110 31.56 -2.19 -7.64
CA ILE A 110 31.14 -3.53 -8.11
C ILE A 110 30.94 -3.43 -9.62
N ASN A 111 31.48 -4.38 -10.39
CA ASN A 111 31.44 -4.37 -11.86
C ASN A 111 31.87 -3.03 -12.49
N ASN A 112 33.00 -2.49 -12.03
CA ASN A 112 33.54 -1.19 -12.45
C ASN A 112 32.60 0.00 -12.25
N LYS A 113 31.53 -0.16 -11.45
CA LYS A 113 30.57 0.88 -11.14
C LYS A 113 30.60 1.19 -9.65
N LYS A 114 30.67 2.47 -9.32
CA LYS A 114 30.58 2.94 -7.93
C LYS A 114 29.15 2.73 -7.42
N VAL A 115 29.04 2.06 -6.28
CA VAL A 115 27.76 1.77 -5.60
C VAL A 115 27.65 2.62 -4.33
N ASP A 116 26.41 2.86 -3.89
CA ASP A 116 26.08 3.74 -2.78
C ASP A 116 25.32 2.94 -1.70
N PRO A 117 26.03 2.27 -0.78
CA PRO A 117 25.41 1.55 0.31
C PRO A 117 24.94 2.51 1.41
N LYS A 118 23.70 2.34 1.86
CA LYS A 118 23.04 3.13 2.91
C LYS A 118 22.27 2.21 3.85
N LYS A 119 22.10 2.61 5.12
CA LYS A 119 21.16 1.92 6.01
C LYS A 119 19.78 1.99 5.35
N ALA A 120 19.12 0.84 5.23
CA ALA A 120 17.81 0.79 4.59
C ALA A 120 16.83 1.60 5.45
N LYS A 121 15.98 2.38 4.79
CA LYS A 121 14.88 3.03 5.50
C LYS A 121 13.80 1.98 5.80
N ALA A 122 13.35 1.97 7.04
CA ALA A 122 12.15 1.25 7.44
C ALA A 122 10.99 1.63 6.52
N ARG A 123 10.17 0.64 6.15
CA ARG A 123 8.98 0.89 5.37
C ARG A 123 7.82 1.12 6.33
N HIS A 124 7.30 2.33 6.30
CA HIS A 124 6.06 2.68 6.96
C HIS A 124 4.90 1.92 6.31
N GLY A 125 4.01 1.40 7.14
CA GLY A 125 2.74 0.85 6.68
C GLY A 125 1.62 1.85 6.91
N LYS A 126 0.70 2.01 5.94
CA LYS A 126 -0.49 2.86 6.10
C LYS A 126 -1.74 1.98 6.05
N ILE A 127 -2.62 2.12 7.04
CA ILE A 127 -3.95 1.50 7.06
C ILE A 127 -5.03 2.55 6.83
N PHE A 128 -6.11 2.10 6.19
CA PHE A 128 -7.41 2.76 6.17
C PHE A 128 -8.26 2.16 7.28
N VAL A 129 -8.93 3.01 8.05
CA VAL A 129 -9.89 2.61 9.09
C VAL A 129 -11.22 3.29 8.78
N GLY A 130 -12.18 2.51 8.31
CA GLY A 130 -13.56 2.93 8.00
C GLY A 130 -14.54 2.56 9.10
N GLY A 131 -15.77 3.07 8.99
CA GLY A 131 -16.84 2.81 9.96
C GLY A 131 -16.67 3.55 11.29
N LEU A 132 -15.78 4.56 11.34
CA LEU A 132 -15.59 5.37 12.53
C LEU A 132 -16.84 6.21 12.79
N SER A 133 -17.39 6.07 13.98
CA SER A 133 -18.51 6.87 14.40
C SER A 133 -18.08 8.28 14.83
N THR A 134 -18.98 9.24 14.64
CA THR A 134 -18.76 10.66 14.99
C THR A 134 -18.52 10.93 16.47
N GLU A 135 -18.88 9.99 17.34
CA GLU A 135 -18.64 10.11 18.79
C GLU A 135 -17.24 9.64 19.19
N LEU A 136 -16.50 8.94 18.31
CA LEU A 136 -15.12 8.55 18.59
C LEU A 136 -14.20 9.78 18.47
N SER A 137 -13.47 10.06 19.54
CA SER A 137 -12.49 11.15 19.55
C SER A 137 -11.18 10.72 18.86
N ASP A 138 -10.38 11.71 18.47
CA ASP A 138 -9.08 11.46 17.85
C ASP A 138 -8.13 10.73 18.79
N GLU A 139 -8.26 11.03 20.08
CA GLU A 139 -7.51 10.41 21.16
C GLU A 139 -7.91 8.94 21.33
N ASP A 140 -9.19 8.60 21.27
CA ASP A 140 -9.64 7.21 21.37
C ASP A 140 -9.06 6.35 20.25
N ILE A 141 -9.11 6.85 19.01
CA ILE A 141 -8.56 6.16 17.84
C ILE A 141 -7.05 6.00 18.00
N LYS A 142 -6.35 7.09 18.36
CA LYS A 142 -4.90 7.05 18.52
C LYS A 142 -4.47 6.11 19.65
N ASN A 143 -5.17 6.13 20.79
CA ASN A 143 -4.88 5.27 21.94
C ASN A 143 -5.18 3.81 21.64
N PHE A 144 -6.27 3.53 20.90
CA PHE A 144 -6.56 2.17 20.45
C PHE A 144 -5.50 1.67 19.47
N PHE A 145 -5.08 2.48 18.50
CA PHE A 145 -4.14 2.02 17.48
C PHE A 145 -2.68 2.03 17.93
N SER A 146 -2.32 2.86 18.92
CA SER A 146 -0.97 2.89 19.47
C SER A 146 -0.58 1.62 20.21
N GLN A 147 -1.56 0.80 20.61
CA GLN A 147 -1.31 -0.50 21.22
C GLN A 147 -0.71 -1.53 20.23
N PHE A 148 -0.92 -1.34 18.93
CA PHE A 148 -0.40 -2.25 17.89
C PHE A 148 0.98 -1.84 17.38
N GLY A 149 1.37 -0.58 17.56
CA GLY A 149 2.70 -0.11 17.19
C GLY A 149 2.83 1.41 17.19
N THR A 150 4.05 1.88 16.91
CA THR A 150 4.37 3.31 16.85
C THR A 150 3.66 3.96 15.67
N ILE A 151 2.74 4.88 15.97
CA ILE A 151 2.04 5.69 14.96
C ILE A 151 2.91 6.87 14.56
N VAL A 152 3.21 6.99 13.28
CA VAL A 152 3.93 8.12 12.67
C VAL A 152 2.97 9.25 12.31
N GLU A 153 1.81 8.93 11.75
CA GLU A 153 0.85 9.93 11.29
C GLU A 153 -0.59 9.42 11.38
N VAL A 154 -1.52 10.31 11.71
CA VAL A 154 -2.97 10.05 11.63
C VAL A 154 -3.61 11.13 10.79
N GLU A 155 -4.27 10.73 9.71
CA GLU A 155 -4.98 11.60 8.79
C GLU A 155 -6.49 11.35 8.93
N MET A 156 -7.24 12.38 9.32
CA MET A 156 -8.70 12.29 9.47
C MET A 156 -9.38 13.27 8.51
N PRO A 157 -9.79 12.82 7.31
CA PRO A 157 -10.40 13.70 6.35
C PRO A 157 -11.71 14.33 6.87
N PHE A 158 -11.78 15.65 6.77
CA PHE A 158 -12.92 16.44 7.15
C PHE A 158 -13.70 16.92 5.93
N ASP A 159 -15.01 16.68 5.92
CA ASP A 159 -15.89 17.23 4.89
C ASP A 159 -16.19 18.70 5.22
N LYS A 160 -15.52 19.60 4.49
CA LYS A 160 -15.71 21.05 4.62
C LYS A 160 -17.12 21.51 4.23
N THR A 161 -17.85 20.73 3.44
CA THR A 161 -19.20 21.10 2.99
C THR A 161 -20.26 20.80 4.04
N LYS A 162 -20.11 19.68 4.75
CA LYS A 162 -21.04 19.23 5.80
C LYS A 162 -20.59 19.59 7.22
N ASN A 163 -19.38 20.16 7.36
CA ASN A 163 -18.74 20.42 8.64
C ASN A 163 -18.67 19.16 9.53
N GLN A 164 -18.38 18.00 8.91
CA GLN A 164 -18.41 16.70 9.57
C GLN A 164 -17.20 15.86 9.18
N ARG A 165 -16.73 15.01 10.10
CA ARG A 165 -15.72 13.99 9.81
C ARG A 165 -16.29 12.95 8.86
N LYS A 166 -15.51 12.47 7.91
CA LYS A 166 -16.01 11.56 6.86
C LYS A 166 -16.23 10.11 7.33
N GLY A 167 -16.11 9.81 8.62
CA GLY A 167 -16.37 8.48 9.18
C GLY A 167 -15.23 7.47 8.94
N PHE A 168 -14.05 7.95 8.55
CA PHE A 168 -12.87 7.13 8.36
C PHE A 168 -11.60 7.94 8.67
N CYS A 169 -10.50 7.24 8.90
CA CYS A 169 -9.17 7.82 9.01
C CYS A 169 -8.12 6.95 8.31
N PHE A 170 -6.93 7.51 8.15
CA PHE A 170 -5.74 6.77 7.82
C PHE A 170 -4.72 6.86 8.94
N ILE A 171 -4.05 5.75 9.20
CA ILE A 171 -3.01 5.67 10.22
C ILE A 171 -1.76 5.12 9.55
N THR A 172 -0.67 5.89 9.62
CA THR A 172 0.66 5.47 9.19
C THR A 172 1.41 4.98 10.41
N PHE A 173 1.80 3.70 10.41
CA PHE A 173 2.70 3.11 11.37
C PHE A 173 4.15 3.17 10.90
N GLU A 174 5.07 3.18 11.84
CA GLU A 174 6.51 3.09 11.57
C GLU A 174 6.86 1.78 10.86
N SER A 175 6.21 0.68 11.25
CA SER A 175 6.42 -0.66 10.68
C SER A 175 5.22 -1.11 9.85
N GLU A 176 5.50 -1.56 8.62
CA GLU A 176 4.56 -2.24 7.73
C GLU A 176 4.02 -3.56 8.32
N GLN A 177 4.73 -4.17 9.28
CA GLN A 177 4.31 -5.43 9.89
C GLN A 177 3.06 -5.26 10.73
N VAL A 178 2.97 -4.14 11.48
CA VAL A 178 1.77 -3.76 12.25
C VAL A 178 0.54 -3.75 11.34
N VAL A 179 0.71 -3.25 10.11
CA VAL A 179 -0.36 -3.23 9.11
C VAL A 179 -0.73 -4.65 8.68
N ASN A 180 0.25 -5.50 8.35
CA ASN A 180 -0.04 -6.88 7.97
C ASN A 180 -0.75 -7.66 9.09
N GLU A 181 -0.38 -7.44 10.34
CA GLU A 181 -1.02 -8.04 11.50
C GLU A 181 -2.45 -7.55 11.69
N LEU A 182 -2.67 -6.23 11.63
CA LEU A 182 -4.00 -5.64 11.71
C LEU A 182 -4.90 -6.16 10.59
N LEU A 183 -4.38 -6.35 9.38
CA LEU A 183 -5.15 -6.87 8.25
C LEU A 183 -5.48 -8.36 8.35
N LYS A 184 -4.82 -9.15 9.21
CA LYS A 184 -5.25 -10.53 9.52
C LYS A 184 -6.63 -10.54 10.17
N THR A 185 -6.98 -9.47 10.89
CA THR A 185 -8.29 -9.28 11.52
C THR A 185 -8.87 -7.94 11.08
N SER A 186 -9.40 -7.92 9.86
CA SER A 186 -9.89 -6.70 9.20
C SER A 186 -11.03 -5.99 9.93
N LYS A 187 -11.75 -6.66 10.82
CA LYS A 187 -12.81 -6.06 11.65
C LYS A 187 -12.35 -5.87 13.08
N GLN A 188 -12.42 -4.65 13.59
CA GLN A 188 -12.08 -4.30 14.96
C GLN A 188 -13.24 -3.57 15.64
N THR A 189 -13.36 -3.70 16.95
CA THR A 189 -14.39 -3.00 17.73
C THR A 189 -13.74 -1.95 18.62
N ILE A 190 -14.03 -0.66 18.37
CA ILE A 190 -13.52 0.48 19.15
C ILE A 190 -14.69 1.09 19.92
N ASN A 191 -14.64 1.07 21.26
CA ASN A 191 -15.72 1.56 22.14
C ASN A 191 -17.12 1.04 21.78
N GLY A 192 -17.22 -0.26 21.43
CA GLY A 192 -18.49 -0.91 21.10
C GLY A 192 -18.99 -0.65 19.67
N LYS A 193 -18.16 -0.05 18.80
CA LYS A 193 -18.50 0.22 17.39
C LYS A 193 -17.60 -0.56 16.46
N GLU A 194 -18.19 -1.21 15.47
CA GLU A 194 -17.48 -1.98 14.46
C GLU A 194 -16.76 -1.03 13.49
N THR A 195 -15.51 -1.35 13.21
CA THR A 195 -14.62 -0.61 12.31
C THR A 195 -13.98 -1.58 11.35
N ASP A 196 -13.87 -1.18 10.09
CA ASP A 196 -13.29 -1.98 9.03
C ASP A 196 -11.91 -1.43 8.68
N MET A 197 -10.94 -2.32 8.52
CA MET A 197 -9.57 -1.97 8.19
C MET A 197 -9.17 -2.57 6.85
N ALA A 198 -8.51 -1.75 6.04
CA ALA A 198 -7.95 -2.16 4.75
C ALA A 198 -6.56 -1.56 4.57
N MET A 199 -5.77 -2.17 3.69
CA MET A 199 -4.50 -1.59 3.25
C MET A 199 -4.81 -0.21 2.64
N ALA A 200 -4.15 0.84 3.13
CA ALA A 200 -4.32 2.15 2.52
C ALA A 200 -3.60 2.15 1.19
N VAL A 201 -4.32 1.87 0.11
CA VAL A 201 -3.84 2.17 -1.22
C VAL A 201 -3.69 3.69 -1.29
N VAL A 202 -2.53 4.16 -1.72
CA VAL A 202 -2.31 5.60 -1.95
C VAL A 202 -3.24 6.05 -3.07
N VAL A 203 -4.46 6.42 -2.70
CA VAL A 203 -5.51 6.87 -3.62
C VAL A 203 -5.04 8.11 -4.38
N THR A 204 -4.02 8.82 -3.92
CA THR A 204 -3.39 9.92 -4.64
C THR A 204 -2.95 9.51 -6.05
N MET A 205 -2.45 8.29 -6.25
CA MET A 205 -2.02 7.84 -7.58
C MET A 205 -3.24 7.48 -8.45
N VAL A 206 -4.26 6.82 -7.88
CA VAL A 206 -5.48 6.45 -8.62
C VAL A 206 -6.32 7.68 -8.94
N ALA A 207 -6.51 8.61 -7.99
CA ALA A 207 -7.25 9.85 -8.18
C ALA A 207 -6.52 10.83 -9.11
N THR A 208 -5.19 10.91 -9.07
CA THR A 208 -4.44 11.76 -10.02
C THR A 208 -4.47 11.16 -11.43
N VAL A 209 -4.28 9.85 -11.58
CA VAL A 209 -4.34 9.18 -12.89
C VAL A 209 -5.76 9.23 -13.45
N VAL A 210 -6.78 8.90 -12.66
CA VAL A 210 -8.18 8.99 -13.11
C VAL A 210 -8.56 10.45 -13.37
N GLY A 211 -8.15 11.39 -12.53
CA GLY A 211 -8.37 12.82 -12.73
C GLY A 211 -7.74 13.36 -14.03
N ALA A 212 -6.48 12.98 -14.30
CA ALA A 212 -5.78 13.33 -15.53
C ALA A 212 -6.45 12.71 -16.77
N VAL A 213 -6.90 11.45 -16.68
CA VAL A 213 -7.63 10.77 -17.75
C VAL A 213 -8.97 11.46 -18.02
N VAL A 214 -9.74 11.79 -16.98
CA VAL A 214 -11.02 12.50 -17.13
C VAL A 214 -10.80 13.89 -17.73
N HIS A 215 -9.77 14.62 -17.31
CA HIS A 215 -9.42 15.93 -17.87
C HIS A 215 -9.04 15.85 -19.35
N ALA A 216 -8.16 14.91 -19.71
CA ALA A 216 -7.73 14.70 -21.09
C ALA A 216 -8.90 14.30 -22.01
N VAL A 217 -9.84 13.51 -21.52
CA VAL A 217 -11.05 13.13 -22.27
C VAL A 217 -11.96 14.34 -22.50
N LYS A 218 -12.15 15.21 -21.49
CA LYS A 218 -12.93 16.44 -21.62
C LYS A 218 -12.27 17.42 -22.61
N GLU A 219 -10.95 17.58 -22.57
CA GLU A 219 -10.21 18.41 -23.54
C GLU A 219 -10.31 17.86 -24.97
N ALA A 220 -10.16 16.55 -25.17
CA ALA A 220 -10.29 15.92 -26.48
C ALA A 220 -11.70 16.10 -27.08
N GLN A 221 -12.74 16.02 -26.23
CA GLN A 221 -14.12 16.27 -26.63
C GLN A 221 -14.36 17.74 -27.00
N ALA A 222 -13.80 18.69 -26.24
CA ALA A 222 -13.88 20.12 -26.55
C ALA A 222 -13.18 20.47 -27.87
N MET A 223 -12.00 19.90 -28.12
CA MET A 223 -11.26 20.09 -29.38
C MET A 223 -11.95 19.46 -30.59
N ALA A 224 -12.67 18.34 -30.40
CA ALA A 224 -13.44 17.74 -31.48
C ALA A 224 -14.72 18.53 -31.79
N ALA A 225 -15.39 19.06 -30.76
CA ALA A 225 -16.55 19.93 -30.92
C ALA A 225 -16.22 21.21 -31.71
N SER A 226 -15.06 21.83 -31.46
CA SER A 226 -14.63 23.04 -32.20
C SER A 226 -14.31 22.77 -33.67
N LYS A 227 -14.01 21.51 -34.02
CA LYS A 227 -13.76 21.06 -35.41
C LYS A 227 -15.02 20.49 -36.08
N GLY A 228 -16.19 20.55 -35.43
CA GLY A 228 -17.43 19.97 -35.94
C GLY A 228 -17.43 18.44 -36.01
N VAL A 229 -16.50 17.78 -35.31
CA VAL A 229 -16.35 16.33 -35.28
C VAL A 229 -17.06 15.78 -34.04
N VAL A 230 -18.09 14.97 -34.26
CA VAL A 230 -18.81 14.29 -33.17
C VAL A 230 -18.01 13.06 -32.73
N VAL A 231 -17.34 13.14 -31.58
CA VAL A 231 -16.68 11.98 -30.96
C VAL A 231 -17.73 11.10 -30.29
N ARG A 232 -18.09 9.99 -30.95
CA ARG A 232 -18.92 8.94 -30.34
C ARG A 232 -18.02 7.95 -29.61
N THR A 233 -18.05 7.98 -28.28
CA THR A 233 -17.46 6.93 -27.44
C THR A 233 -18.26 5.64 -27.61
N ARG A 234 -17.65 4.57 -28.13
CA ARG A 234 -18.28 3.24 -28.15
C ARG A 234 -18.27 2.69 -26.72
N GLY A 235 -19.45 2.44 -26.15
CA GLY A 235 -19.60 1.42 -25.09
C GLY A 235 -20.07 1.86 -23.70
N THR A 236 -19.72 3.04 -23.18
CA THR A 236 -20.22 3.50 -21.87
C THR A 236 -20.22 5.02 -21.78
N SER A 237 -21.33 5.63 -21.38
CA SER A 237 -21.42 7.08 -21.20
C SER A 237 -20.47 7.55 -20.09
N LEU A 238 -19.74 8.65 -20.32
CA LEU A 238 -18.82 9.27 -19.34
C LEU A 238 -19.48 9.48 -17.96
N ILE A 239 -20.78 9.79 -17.97
CA ILE A 239 -21.59 10.03 -16.77
C ILE A 239 -21.71 8.77 -15.90
N LYS A 240 -21.72 7.57 -16.51
CA LYS A 240 -21.68 6.31 -15.76
C LYS A 240 -20.34 6.09 -15.08
N TRP A 241 -19.23 6.53 -15.70
CA TRP A 241 -17.90 6.46 -15.08
C TRP A 241 -17.71 7.46 -13.96
N GLU A 242 -18.21 8.70 -14.08
CA GLU A 242 -18.21 9.65 -12.96
C GLU A 242 -19.09 9.16 -11.80
N SER A 243 -20.24 8.54 -12.09
CA SER A 243 -21.12 7.98 -11.05
C SER A 243 -20.54 6.72 -10.40
N LEU A 244 -19.96 5.79 -11.17
CA LEU A 244 -19.25 4.61 -10.64
C LEU A 244 -17.98 5.01 -9.89
N PHE A 245 -17.25 6.02 -10.35
CA PHE A 245 -16.08 6.56 -9.67
C PHE A 245 -16.48 7.25 -8.38
N MET A 246 -17.53 8.09 -8.37
CA MET A 246 -18.05 8.69 -7.13
C MET A 246 -18.63 7.64 -6.18
N THR A 247 -19.28 6.59 -6.69
CA THR A 247 -19.81 5.49 -5.87
C THR A 247 -18.67 4.65 -5.31
N ALA A 248 -17.64 4.35 -6.09
CA ALA A 248 -16.43 3.67 -5.61
C ALA A 248 -15.66 4.55 -4.61
N MET A 249 -15.65 5.88 -4.79
CA MET A 249 -15.11 6.82 -3.81
C MET A 249 -15.97 6.86 -2.54
N GLN A 250 -17.29 6.72 -2.64
CA GLN A 250 -18.22 6.68 -1.50
C GLN A 250 -18.17 5.36 -0.73
N ILE A 251 -17.67 4.29 -1.36
CA ILE A 251 -17.44 2.98 -0.74
C ILE A 251 -16.00 2.89 -0.17
N ALA A 252 -15.07 3.69 -0.69
CA ALA A 252 -13.67 3.78 -0.23
C ALA A 252 -13.40 4.97 0.72
N LEU A 253 -14.44 5.71 1.11
CA LEU A 253 -14.46 6.77 2.12
C LEU A 253 -15.46 6.32 3.20
#